data_AF-A0A4Q1JJI2-F1
#
_entry.id   AF-A0A4Q1JJI2-F1
#
_cell.length_a   1.000
_cell.length_b   1.000
_cell.length_c   1.000
_cell.angle_alpha   90.00
_cell.angle_beta   90.00
_cell.angle_gamma   90.00
#
_symmetry.space_group_name_H-M   'P 1'
#
loop_
_entity.id
_entity.type
_entity.pdbx_description
1 polymer ?
#
loop_
_entity_poly.entity_id
_entity_poly.type
_entity_poly.pdbx_seq_one_letter_code
_entity_poly.pdbx_strand_id
1 'polypeptide(L)'
;MKTKNDLKLAVIIDADNVPAKNVKSMMEEIAKYGTPTFKRIYGDWTKPNLAGWKSVLLENAITPIQQYGYTSGKNATDSAMIIDAMDILYTEKVDGFCIVSSDSDFTRLAIRLRESGMQVFGFGEQKTPMPFIVACDKFIYLEILKGSGSSEPSVDEVVPKPDHAKKSPIYKLDKKVIALFTSSINDIADEDGWAFLGDVGNLLIKKRPDFDPRNYGFDKLTPLIKSLKKYFDIDERETDRATIKHVYIRAKKKA
;
A
#
# COMPACT_ATOMS: atom_id res chain seq x y z
N MET A 1 -26.29 -11.37 -6.24
CA MET A 1 -24.97 -10.70 -6.17
C MET A 1 -24.83 -10.09 -4.79
N LYS A 2 -23.95 -10.60 -3.92
CA LYS A 2 -23.60 -9.87 -2.70
C LYS A 2 -22.81 -8.64 -3.17
N THR A 3 -23.38 -7.46 -3.03
CA THR A 3 -22.66 -6.19 -3.17
C THR A 3 -21.45 -6.29 -2.24
N LYS A 4 -20.24 -6.27 -2.81
CA LYS A 4 -19.01 -6.24 -2.02
C LYS A 4 -19.07 -4.92 -1.24
N ASN A 5 -19.37 -4.98 0.04
CA ASN A 5 -19.50 -3.78 0.86
C ASN A 5 -18.11 -3.12 0.86
N ASP A 6 -18.04 -1.89 0.35
CA ASP A 6 -16.77 -1.17 0.27
C ASP A 6 -16.31 -0.82 1.69
N LEU A 7 -15.04 -1.07 2.01
CA LEU A 7 -14.54 -0.87 3.38
C LEU A 7 -14.62 0.61 3.75
N LYS A 8 -15.16 0.93 4.91
CA LYS A 8 -15.10 2.29 5.45
C LYS A 8 -13.78 2.47 6.17
N LEU A 9 -12.94 3.39 5.69
CA LEU A 9 -11.59 3.56 6.18
C LEU A 9 -11.43 4.86 6.99
N ALA A 10 -10.72 4.79 8.10
CA ALA A 10 -10.20 5.95 8.82
C ALA A 10 -8.77 6.23 8.38
N VAL A 11 -8.54 7.39 7.78
CA VAL A 11 -7.22 7.84 7.34
C VAL A 11 -6.67 8.81 8.38
N ILE A 12 -5.59 8.42 9.03
CA ILE A 12 -4.85 9.22 10.01
C ILE A 12 -3.45 9.52 9.49
N ILE A 13 -3.14 10.80 9.32
CA ILE A 13 -1.94 11.26 8.63
C ILE A 13 -1.05 12.04 9.58
N ASP A 14 0.21 11.66 9.65
CA ASP A 14 1.24 12.42 10.34
C ASP A 14 1.82 13.49 9.41
N ALA A 15 1.52 14.77 9.68
CA ALA A 15 1.98 15.88 8.86
C ALA A 15 3.49 16.14 8.96
N ASP A 16 4.12 15.72 10.06
CA ASP A 16 5.55 15.91 10.29
C ASP A 16 6.38 14.85 9.51
N ASN A 17 5.80 13.67 9.24
CA ASN A 17 6.48 12.57 8.55
C ASN A 17 6.17 12.42 7.06
N VAL A 18 5.18 13.15 6.52
CA VAL A 18 4.72 12.98 5.12
C VAL A 18 4.85 14.30 4.35
N PRO A 19 5.40 14.30 3.11
CA PRO A 19 5.36 15.48 2.25
C PRO A 19 3.95 15.76 1.68
N ALA A 20 3.47 17.00 1.76
CA ALA A 20 2.15 17.43 1.24
C ALA A 20 1.89 17.01 -0.22
N LYS A 21 2.94 16.99 -1.06
CA LYS A 21 2.86 16.60 -2.48
C LYS A 21 2.40 15.16 -2.72
N ASN A 22 2.54 14.26 -1.73
CA ASN A 22 2.18 12.84 -1.90
C ASN A 22 0.70 12.57 -1.59
N VAL A 23 -0.02 13.52 -0.99
CA VAL A 23 -1.34 13.30 -0.39
C VAL A 23 -2.38 12.93 -1.44
N LYS A 24 -2.40 13.60 -2.59
CA LYS A 24 -3.36 13.31 -3.67
C LYS A 24 -3.23 11.86 -4.14
N SER A 25 -2.03 11.46 -4.56
CA SER A 25 -1.75 10.08 -5.00
C SER A 25 -2.00 9.05 -3.90
N MET A 26 -1.75 9.41 -2.64
CA MET A 26 -2.04 8.57 -1.48
C MET A 26 -3.53 8.38 -1.28
N MET A 27 -4.34 9.43 -1.35
CA MET A 27 -5.80 9.32 -1.25
C MET A 27 -6.39 8.51 -2.41
N GLU A 28 -5.87 8.68 -3.64
CA GLU A 28 -6.22 7.86 -4.80
C GLU A 28 -5.85 6.38 -4.61
N GLU A 29 -4.73 6.08 -3.96
CA GLU A 29 -4.33 4.71 -3.63
C GLU A 29 -5.22 4.12 -2.51
N ILE A 30 -5.55 4.89 -1.47
CA ILE A 30 -6.45 4.46 -0.39
C ILE A 30 -7.83 4.11 -0.94
N ALA A 31 -8.35 4.92 -1.88
CA ALA A 31 -9.65 4.71 -2.52
C ALA A 31 -9.78 3.35 -3.26
N LYS A 32 -8.67 2.67 -3.55
CA LYS A 32 -8.68 1.32 -4.14
C LYS A 32 -9.03 0.22 -3.14
N TYR A 33 -8.87 0.50 -1.84
CA TYR A 33 -9.12 -0.47 -0.76
C TYR A 33 -10.46 -0.23 -0.06
N GLY A 34 -10.96 1.00 -0.10
CA GLY A 34 -12.22 1.37 0.53
C GLY A 34 -12.50 2.86 0.46
N THR A 35 -13.64 3.26 1.00
CA THR A 35 -14.10 4.64 1.10
C THR A 35 -13.47 5.35 2.31
N PRO A 36 -12.65 6.39 2.13
CA PRO A 36 -12.09 7.20 3.22
C PRO A 36 -13.20 7.99 3.94
N THR A 37 -13.68 7.46 5.06
CA THR A 37 -14.80 8.02 5.82
C THR A 37 -14.33 9.06 6.83
N PHE A 38 -13.23 8.77 7.55
CA PHE A 38 -12.53 9.74 8.37
C PHE A 38 -11.23 10.11 7.66
N LYS A 39 -10.93 11.41 7.58
CA LYS A 39 -9.69 11.93 6.98
C LYS A 39 -9.14 12.99 7.90
N ARG A 40 -8.17 12.61 8.72
CA ARG A 40 -7.56 13.49 9.71
C ARG A 40 -6.07 13.55 9.52
N ILE A 41 -5.51 14.74 9.71
CA ILE A 41 -4.09 14.99 9.66
C ILE A 41 -3.66 15.75 10.90
N TYR A 42 -2.54 15.36 11.49
CA TYR A 42 -2.11 15.81 12.80
C TYR A 42 -0.75 16.48 12.67
N GLY A 43 -0.62 17.62 13.34
CA GLY A 43 0.62 18.36 13.38
C GLY A 43 0.45 19.72 14.05
N ASP A 44 1.56 20.42 14.17
CA ASP A 44 1.57 21.79 14.67
C ASP A 44 1.48 22.78 13.51
N TRP A 45 0.27 23.20 13.16
CA TRP A 45 -0.01 24.10 12.03
C TRP A 45 0.54 25.52 12.24
N THR A 46 1.11 25.83 13.40
CA THR A 46 1.86 27.07 13.61
C THR A 46 3.26 27.03 12.97
N LYS A 47 3.78 25.84 12.66
CA LYS A 47 5.11 25.69 12.07
C LYS A 47 5.11 26.11 10.58
N PRO A 48 6.07 26.94 10.13
CA PRO A 48 6.12 27.41 8.75
C PRO A 48 6.26 26.30 7.69
N ASN A 49 6.91 25.18 8.01
CA ASN A 49 7.09 24.06 7.09
C ASN A 49 5.77 23.35 6.74
N LEU A 50 4.69 23.57 7.50
CA LEU A 50 3.37 23.02 7.21
C LEU A 50 2.45 23.98 6.43
N ALA A 51 2.91 25.19 6.11
CA ALA A 51 2.07 26.18 5.40
C ALA A 51 1.59 25.70 4.02
N GLY A 52 2.37 24.86 3.33
CA GLY A 52 2.03 24.29 2.02
C GLY A 52 0.88 23.28 2.02
N TRP A 53 0.38 22.88 3.19
CA TRP A 53 -0.71 21.91 3.30
C TRP A 53 -2.09 22.53 3.05
N LYS A 54 -2.27 23.83 3.30
CA LYS A 54 -3.60 24.46 3.33
C LYS A 54 -4.46 24.16 2.09
N SER A 55 -3.90 24.29 0.88
CA SER A 55 -4.61 23.98 -0.36
C SER A 55 -4.93 22.49 -0.48
N VAL A 56 -3.93 21.65 -0.24
CA VAL A 56 -4.04 20.18 -0.32
C VAL A 56 -5.12 19.64 0.62
N LEU A 57 -5.24 20.17 1.84
CA LEU A 57 -6.26 19.75 2.80
C LEU A 57 -7.67 20.09 2.32
N LEU A 58 -7.87 21.29 1.76
CA LEU A 58 -9.17 21.74 1.25
C LEU A 58 -9.59 20.91 0.04
N GLU A 59 -8.68 20.69 -0.91
CA GLU A 59 -8.95 19.92 -2.13
C GLU A 59 -9.31 18.45 -1.84
N ASN A 60 -8.76 17.88 -0.77
CA ASN A 60 -8.96 16.48 -0.40
C ASN A 60 -9.98 16.30 0.74
N ALA A 61 -10.61 17.38 1.22
CA ALA A 61 -11.50 17.41 2.38
C ALA A 61 -10.91 16.65 3.58
N ILE A 62 -9.68 16.98 3.96
CA ILE A 62 -8.96 16.42 5.10
C ILE A 62 -9.05 17.42 6.26
N THR A 63 -9.47 16.95 7.44
CA THR A 63 -9.59 17.78 8.63
C THR A 63 -8.23 17.91 9.34
N PRO A 64 -7.66 19.12 9.48
CA PRO A 64 -6.48 19.34 10.29
C PRO A 64 -6.80 19.28 11.78
N ILE A 65 -5.99 18.54 12.53
CA ILE A 65 -6.00 18.46 13.98
C ILE A 65 -4.73 19.16 14.49
N GLN A 66 -4.91 20.29 15.20
CA GLN A 66 -3.80 21.06 15.76
C GLN A 66 -3.27 20.38 17.01
N GLN A 67 -1.95 20.19 17.08
CA GLN A 67 -1.25 19.76 18.29
C GLN A 67 -0.02 20.64 18.50
N TYR A 68 0.03 21.35 19.63
CA TYR A 68 1.16 22.22 19.94
C TYR A 68 2.38 21.41 20.38
N GLY A 69 3.54 21.71 19.80
CA GLY A 69 4.81 21.20 20.30
C GLY A 69 5.26 21.98 21.53
N TYR A 70 4.92 21.52 22.74
CA TYR A 70 5.36 22.20 23.98
C TYR A 70 6.87 22.09 24.24
N THR A 71 7.52 21.07 23.69
CA THR A 71 8.98 20.87 23.73
C THR A 71 9.40 20.12 22.47
N SER A 72 10.45 20.58 21.78
CA SER A 72 10.99 19.92 20.59
C SER A 72 11.39 18.47 20.89
N GLY A 73 10.95 17.54 20.03
CA GLY A 73 11.30 16.11 20.13
C GLY A 73 10.41 15.26 21.05
N LYS A 74 9.22 15.74 21.45
CA LYS A 74 8.22 14.91 22.14
C LYS A 74 7.07 14.50 21.21
N ASN A 75 6.60 13.28 21.42
CA ASN A 75 5.57 12.57 20.63
C ASN A 75 4.14 13.08 20.89
N ALA A 76 3.93 14.40 20.95
CA ALA A 76 2.63 15.00 21.21
C ALA A 76 1.65 14.73 20.05
N THR A 77 2.12 14.87 18.81
CA THR A 77 1.37 14.51 17.59
C THR A 77 0.98 13.03 17.62
N ASP A 78 1.92 12.13 17.92
CA ASP A 78 1.67 10.69 17.92
C ASP A 78 0.68 10.28 19.01
N SER A 79 0.78 10.88 20.19
CA SER A 79 -0.16 10.66 21.29
C SER A 79 -1.58 11.05 20.88
N ALA A 80 -1.74 12.22 20.26
CA ALA A 80 -3.04 12.67 19.76
C ALA A 80 -3.58 11.76 18.65
N MET A 81 -2.73 11.33 17.74
CA MET A 81 -3.08 10.37 16.68
C MET A 81 -3.57 9.04 17.26
N ILE A 82 -2.86 8.49 18.25
CA ILE A 82 -3.22 7.22 18.89
C ILE A 82 -4.54 7.34 19.63
N ILE A 83 -4.73 8.40 20.42
CA ILE A 83 -5.98 8.64 21.15
C ILE A 83 -7.15 8.72 20.16
N ASP A 84 -7.01 9.53 19.13
CA ASP A 84 -8.09 9.77 18.18
C ASP A 84 -8.38 8.55 17.30
N ALA A 85 -7.36 7.74 16.99
CA ALA A 85 -7.56 6.45 16.33
C ALA A 85 -8.37 5.48 17.19
N MET A 86 -8.12 5.44 18.51
CA MET A 86 -8.91 4.63 19.45
C MET A 86 -10.33 5.16 19.58
N ASP A 87 -10.53 6.47 19.64
CA ASP A 87 -11.87 7.06 19.67
C ASP A 87 -12.67 6.69 18.41
N ILE A 88 -12.04 6.79 17.22
CA ILE A 88 -12.67 6.35 15.96
C ILE A 88 -13.00 4.85 16.01
N LEU A 89 -12.09 4.01 16.51
CA LEU A 89 -12.30 2.56 16.62
C LEU A 89 -13.59 2.25 17.40
N TYR A 90 -13.79 2.91 18.54
CA TYR A 90 -14.97 2.71 19.39
C TYR A 90 -16.24 3.37 18.87
N THR A 91 -16.19 4.14 17.77
CA THR A 91 -17.43 4.56 17.09
C THR A 91 -18.11 3.43 16.33
N GLU A 92 -17.38 2.34 16.04
CA GLU A 92 -17.86 1.20 15.22
C GLU A 92 -18.36 1.61 13.82
N LYS A 93 -17.87 2.74 13.28
CA LYS A 93 -18.27 3.28 11.98
C LYS A 93 -17.31 2.94 10.84
N VAL A 94 -16.20 2.28 11.13
CA VAL A 94 -15.14 1.96 10.17
C VAL A 94 -14.81 0.47 10.21
N ASP A 95 -14.34 -0.04 9.07
CA ASP A 95 -13.90 -1.42 8.88
C ASP A 95 -12.36 -1.52 8.87
N GLY A 96 -11.66 -0.39 8.80
CA GLY A 96 -10.21 -0.36 8.73
C GLY A 96 -9.59 1.02 8.91
N PHE A 97 -8.27 1.02 9.05
CA PHE A 97 -7.44 2.19 9.29
C PHE A 97 -6.31 2.28 8.27
N CYS A 98 -6.09 3.49 7.77
CA CYS A 98 -4.89 3.86 7.02
C CYS A 98 -4.01 4.72 7.92
N ILE A 99 -2.90 4.15 8.38
CA ILE A 99 -1.92 4.84 9.23
C ILE A 99 -0.81 5.34 8.32
N VAL A 100 -0.69 6.66 8.19
CA VAL A 100 0.30 7.28 7.29
C VAL A 100 1.40 7.92 8.13
N SER A 101 2.47 7.15 8.38
CA SER A 101 3.68 7.58 9.07
C SER A 101 4.85 6.63 8.74
N SER A 102 6.08 7.08 8.99
CA SER A 102 7.28 6.22 8.96
C SER A 102 7.83 5.90 10.35
N ASP A 103 7.12 6.30 11.42
CA ASP A 103 7.51 6.08 12.80
C ASP A 103 7.13 4.66 13.30
N SER A 104 8.07 4.00 13.97
CA SER A 104 7.83 2.70 14.60
C SER A 104 6.92 2.76 15.83
N ASP A 105 6.70 3.92 16.44
CA ASP A 105 5.88 4.06 17.64
C ASP A 105 4.41 3.70 17.39
N PHE A 106 3.95 3.75 16.13
CA PHE A 106 2.63 3.28 15.72
C PHE A 106 2.47 1.74 15.64
N THR A 107 3.55 0.98 15.89
CA THR A 107 3.50 -0.49 15.85
C THR A 107 2.44 -1.07 16.79
N ARG A 108 2.36 -0.57 18.04
CA ARG A 108 1.36 -1.07 19.00
C ARG A 108 -0.06 -0.66 18.64
N LEU A 109 -0.25 0.51 18.04
CA LEU A 109 -1.54 0.95 17.50
C LEU A 109 -2.01 -0.01 16.40
N ALA A 110 -1.16 -0.31 15.41
CA ALA A 110 -1.48 -1.22 14.32
C ALA A 110 -1.87 -2.62 14.82
N ILE A 111 -1.12 -3.17 15.79
CA ILE A 111 -1.44 -4.45 16.41
C ILE A 111 -2.81 -4.38 17.11
N ARG A 112 -3.04 -3.36 17.94
CA ARG A 112 -4.28 -3.21 18.71
C ARG A 112 -5.52 -3.08 17.82
N LEU A 113 -5.40 -2.37 16.69
CA LEU A 113 -6.48 -2.24 15.71
C LEU A 113 -6.81 -3.59 15.06
N ARG A 114 -5.80 -4.39 14.70
CA ARG A 114 -5.98 -5.73 14.15
C ARG A 114 -6.54 -6.73 15.15
N GLU A 115 -6.14 -6.64 16.41
CA GLU A 115 -6.74 -7.40 17.52
C GLU A 115 -8.25 -7.10 17.65
N SER A 116 -8.67 -5.89 17.27
CA SER A 116 -10.08 -5.49 17.18
C SER A 116 -10.78 -5.90 15.88
N GLY A 117 -10.12 -6.67 15.00
CA GLY A 117 -10.69 -7.13 13.74
C GLY A 117 -10.67 -6.10 12.61
N MET A 118 -10.02 -4.95 12.78
CA MET A 118 -9.91 -3.93 11.74
C MET A 118 -8.85 -4.32 10.70
N GLN A 119 -9.08 -3.95 9.44
CA GLN A 119 -8.03 -3.95 8.42
C GLN A 119 -7.07 -2.78 8.66
N VAL A 120 -5.76 -3.03 8.66
CA VAL A 120 -4.74 -1.99 8.86
C VAL A 120 -3.84 -1.87 7.65
N PHE A 121 -3.90 -0.70 7.00
CA PHE A 121 -3.05 -0.30 5.89
C PHE A 121 -2.01 0.70 6.37
N GLY A 122 -0.73 0.34 6.31
CA GLY A 122 0.37 1.26 6.59
C GLY A 122 0.82 2.00 5.34
N PHE A 123 1.15 3.28 5.47
CA PHE A 123 1.73 4.09 4.41
C PHE A 123 2.95 4.83 4.98
N GLY A 124 4.11 4.67 4.34
CA GLY A 124 5.34 5.31 4.81
C GLY A 124 6.46 5.27 3.78
N GLU A 125 7.60 5.87 4.11
CA GLU A 125 8.78 5.87 3.25
C GLU A 125 9.55 4.55 3.37
N GLN A 126 10.48 4.28 2.46
CA GLN A 126 11.31 3.07 2.46
C GLN A 126 12.10 2.89 3.77
N LYS A 127 12.40 3.98 4.48
CA LYS A 127 13.10 3.98 5.77
C LYS A 127 12.28 3.41 6.93
N THR A 128 10.99 3.15 6.72
CA THR A 128 10.08 2.69 7.77
C THR A 128 10.58 1.37 8.38
N PRO A 129 10.68 1.27 9.72
CA PRO A 129 11.17 0.05 10.38
C PRO A 129 10.27 -1.17 10.15
N MET A 130 10.90 -2.34 10.02
CA MET A 130 10.21 -3.62 9.80
C MET A 130 9.12 -3.94 10.85
N PRO A 131 9.30 -3.63 12.16
CA PRO A 131 8.24 -3.90 13.16
C PRO A 131 6.89 -3.25 12.84
N PHE A 132 6.89 -2.02 12.33
CA PHE A 132 5.65 -1.34 11.97
C PHE A 132 5.04 -1.93 10.69
N ILE A 133 5.89 -2.24 9.70
CA ILE A 133 5.47 -2.88 8.44
C ILE A 133 4.74 -4.21 8.71
N VAL A 134 5.32 -5.10 9.51
CA VAL A 134 4.73 -6.43 9.80
C VAL A 134 3.52 -6.36 10.72
N ALA A 135 3.33 -5.25 11.43
CA ALA A 135 2.14 -5.02 12.24
C ALA A 135 0.90 -4.72 11.38
N CYS A 136 1.07 -4.30 10.13
CA CYS A 136 -0.03 -4.00 9.20
C CYS A 136 -0.49 -5.24 8.43
N ASP A 137 -1.70 -5.21 7.87
CA ASP A 137 -2.17 -6.23 6.91
C ASP A 137 -1.59 -5.99 5.51
N LYS A 138 -1.35 -4.71 5.18
CA LYS A 138 -0.63 -4.29 3.97
C LYS A 138 0.13 -3.01 4.24
N PHE A 139 1.32 -2.87 3.65
CA PHE A 139 2.14 -1.68 3.74
C PHE A 139 2.46 -1.14 2.34
N ILE A 140 2.26 0.16 2.12
CA ILE A 140 2.45 0.83 0.84
C ILE A 140 3.54 1.90 0.99
N TYR A 141 4.58 1.82 0.16
CA TYR A 141 5.63 2.84 0.13
C TYR A 141 5.16 4.11 -0.59
N LEU A 142 5.45 5.28 -0.02
CA LEU A 142 5.07 6.56 -0.65
C LEU A 142 5.84 6.81 -1.97
N GLU A 143 7.01 6.22 -2.13
CA GLU A 143 7.86 6.34 -3.32
C GLU A 143 7.21 5.76 -4.58
N ILE A 144 6.41 4.69 -4.46
CA ILE A 144 5.71 4.09 -5.60
C ILE A 144 4.48 4.88 -6.04
N LEU A 145 3.99 5.81 -5.21
CA LEU A 145 2.81 6.66 -5.50
C LEU A 145 3.16 7.90 -6.32
N LYS A 146 4.45 8.32 -6.31
CA LYS A 146 4.94 9.51 -7.02
C LYS A 146 4.84 9.42 -8.54
N GLY A 147 4.57 8.23 -9.09
CA GLY A 147 4.63 7.97 -10.53
C GLY A 147 3.36 7.36 -11.13
N SER A 148 2.19 7.55 -10.51
CA SER A 148 0.89 7.12 -11.06
C SER A 148 0.00 8.27 -11.55
N GLY A 149 0.45 9.53 -11.46
CA GLY A 149 -0.39 10.72 -11.62
C GLY A 149 -0.08 11.65 -12.80
N SER A 150 0.75 11.25 -13.78
CA SER A 150 1.04 12.09 -14.95
C SER A 150 0.84 11.31 -16.25
N SER A 151 -0.42 11.05 -16.57
CA SER A 151 -0.86 10.88 -17.95
C SER A 151 -2.06 11.81 -18.13
N GLU A 152 -1.79 13.10 -18.22
CA GLU A 152 -2.73 14.01 -18.88
C GLU A 152 -2.84 13.56 -20.35
N PRO A 153 -4.06 13.43 -20.90
CA PRO A 153 -4.21 13.10 -22.30
C PRO A 153 -3.88 14.33 -23.13
N SER A 154 -2.62 14.46 -23.55
CA SER A 154 -2.29 15.29 -24.70
C SER A 154 -2.82 14.58 -25.95
N VAL A 155 -3.98 15.01 -26.41
CA VAL A 155 -4.41 14.85 -27.81
C VAL A 155 -3.37 15.56 -28.66
N ASP A 156 -2.40 14.81 -29.19
CA ASP A 156 -2.00 14.87 -30.60
C ASP A 156 -0.80 13.93 -30.88
N GLU A 157 -0.97 13.21 -31.99
CA GLU A 157 0.02 12.50 -32.82
C GLU A 157 0.63 11.15 -32.39
N VAL A 158 0.41 10.22 -33.33
CA VAL A 158 0.74 8.80 -33.40
C VAL A 158 2.24 8.56 -33.59
N VAL A 159 2.97 8.13 -32.55
CA VAL A 159 4.10 7.17 -32.65
C VAL A 159 4.29 6.46 -31.28
N PRO A 160 4.26 5.11 -31.18
CA PRO A 160 4.56 4.43 -29.92
C PRO A 160 6.07 4.33 -29.72
N LYS A 161 6.67 5.26 -28.97
CA LYS A 161 7.97 5.03 -28.33
C LYS A 161 7.74 4.48 -26.92
N PRO A 162 8.46 3.42 -26.49
CA PRO A 162 8.36 2.91 -25.13
C PRO A 162 9.08 3.88 -24.19
N ASP A 163 8.40 4.93 -23.77
CA ASP A 163 8.92 5.86 -22.76
C ASP A 163 8.70 5.27 -21.36
N HIS A 164 9.44 4.19 -21.07
CA HIS A 164 9.64 3.74 -19.71
C HIS A 164 10.67 4.67 -19.06
N ALA A 165 10.21 5.79 -18.49
CA ALA A 165 10.96 6.49 -17.46
C ALA A 165 11.32 5.45 -16.38
N LYS A 166 12.59 5.00 -16.38
CA LYS A 166 13.09 3.93 -15.51
C LYS A 166 12.95 4.37 -14.06
N LYS A 167 11.88 3.90 -13.41
CA LYS A 167 11.73 3.95 -11.95
C LYS A 167 12.86 3.10 -11.34
N SER A 168 13.71 3.70 -10.52
CA SER A 168 14.67 2.94 -9.72
C SER A 168 13.88 2.08 -8.73
N PRO A 169 14.00 0.74 -8.79
CA PRO A 169 13.22 -0.13 -7.92
C PRO A 169 13.67 0.02 -6.46
N ILE A 170 12.71 0.00 -5.53
CA ILE A 170 12.94 0.00 -4.07
C ILE A 170 13.73 -1.26 -3.68
N TYR A 171 13.38 -2.40 -4.27
CA TYR A 171 14.01 -3.69 -4.02
C TYR A 171 14.56 -4.31 -5.29
N LYS A 172 15.68 -5.03 -5.14
CA LYS A 172 16.21 -5.91 -6.19
C LYS A 172 15.48 -7.25 -6.16
N LEU A 173 15.32 -7.86 -7.33
CA LEU A 173 14.90 -9.25 -7.46
C LEU A 173 16.06 -10.16 -7.05
N ASP A 174 16.06 -10.59 -5.78
CA ASP A 174 17.09 -11.46 -5.21
C ASP A 174 16.59 -12.89 -4.94
N LYS A 175 17.48 -13.73 -4.43
CA LYS A 175 17.16 -15.12 -4.07
C LYS A 175 16.09 -15.22 -2.99
N LYS A 176 15.96 -14.23 -2.10
CA LYS A 176 14.95 -14.24 -1.02
C LYS A 176 13.56 -14.03 -1.59
N VAL A 177 13.42 -13.11 -2.56
CA VAL A 177 12.16 -12.90 -3.27
C VAL A 177 11.75 -14.17 -4.03
N ILE A 178 12.70 -14.79 -4.74
CA ILE A 178 12.44 -16.06 -5.45
C ILE A 178 12.00 -17.15 -4.46
N ALA A 179 12.67 -17.28 -3.32
CA ALA A 179 12.28 -18.25 -2.28
C ALA A 179 10.89 -17.97 -1.68
N LEU A 180 10.52 -16.70 -1.51
CA LEU A 180 9.19 -16.30 -1.06
C LEU A 180 8.12 -16.72 -2.08
N PHE A 181 8.35 -16.49 -3.37
CA PHE A 181 7.45 -16.97 -4.43
C PHE A 181 7.37 -18.50 -4.46
N THR A 182 8.51 -19.20 -4.48
CA THR A 182 8.54 -20.66 -4.51
C THR A 182 7.79 -21.28 -3.34
N SER A 183 8.04 -20.81 -2.11
CA SER A 183 7.31 -21.32 -0.94
C SER A 183 5.81 -21.01 -1.02
N SER A 184 5.43 -19.80 -1.44
CA SER A 184 4.02 -19.43 -1.55
C SER A 184 3.27 -20.18 -2.65
N ILE A 185 3.94 -20.55 -3.75
CA ILE A 185 3.37 -21.41 -4.78
C ILE A 185 3.15 -22.81 -4.23
N ASN A 186 4.18 -23.40 -3.61
CA ASN A 186 4.12 -24.77 -3.11
C ASN A 186 3.04 -24.95 -2.03
N ASP A 187 2.75 -23.93 -1.23
CA ASP A 187 1.73 -23.99 -0.18
C ASP A 187 0.29 -24.07 -0.70
N ILE A 188 0.03 -23.62 -1.93
CA ILE A 188 -1.33 -23.54 -2.52
C ILE A 188 -1.46 -24.21 -3.89
N ALA A 189 -0.41 -24.88 -4.33
CA ALA A 189 -0.41 -25.59 -5.59
C ALA A 189 -1.38 -26.78 -5.55
N ASP A 190 -1.98 -27.08 -6.70
CA ASP A 190 -2.73 -28.30 -6.93
C ASP A 190 -1.82 -29.54 -7.03
N GLU A 191 -2.42 -30.70 -7.27
CA GLU A 191 -1.71 -31.98 -7.40
C GLU A 191 -0.67 -31.99 -8.54
N ASP A 192 -0.90 -31.17 -9.58
CA ASP A 192 -0.01 -31.00 -10.73
C ASP A 192 1.07 -29.92 -10.50
N GLY A 193 1.05 -29.27 -9.34
CA GLY A 193 1.99 -28.25 -8.91
C GLY A 193 1.65 -26.83 -9.37
N TRP A 194 0.46 -26.60 -9.94
CA TRP A 194 0.02 -25.29 -10.42
C TRP A 194 -0.74 -24.52 -9.35
N ALA A 195 -0.45 -23.22 -9.23
CA ALA A 195 -1.16 -22.30 -8.35
C ALA A 195 -1.75 -21.15 -9.16
N PHE A 196 -2.99 -20.73 -8.84
CA PHE A 196 -3.58 -19.53 -9.43
C PHE A 196 -2.84 -18.28 -8.97
N LEU A 197 -2.38 -17.45 -9.91
CA LEU A 197 -1.52 -16.28 -9.61
C LEU A 197 -2.20 -15.27 -8.67
N GLY A 198 -3.53 -15.13 -8.76
CA GLY A 198 -4.29 -14.26 -7.86
C GLY A 198 -4.17 -14.70 -6.40
N ASP A 199 -4.27 -16.00 -6.13
CA ASP A 199 -4.15 -16.56 -4.78
C ASP A 199 -2.72 -16.51 -4.27
N VAL A 200 -1.74 -16.73 -5.14
CA VAL A 200 -0.32 -16.50 -4.80
C VAL A 200 -0.12 -15.04 -4.39
N GLY A 201 -0.67 -14.09 -5.15
CA GLY A 201 -0.60 -12.66 -4.82
C GLY A 201 -1.18 -12.35 -3.44
N ASN A 202 -2.35 -12.92 -3.11
CA ASN A 202 -2.98 -12.76 -1.81
C ASN A 202 -2.12 -13.35 -0.67
N LEU A 203 -1.53 -14.53 -0.88
CA LEU A 203 -0.66 -15.17 0.12
C LEU A 203 0.65 -14.40 0.31
N LEU A 204 1.22 -13.83 -0.76
CA LEU A 204 2.43 -13.02 -0.67
C LEU A 204 2.22 -11.80 0.22
N ILE A 205 1.09 -11.10 0.08
CA ILE A 205 0.76 -9.96 0.94
C ILE A 205 0.63 -10.41 2.40
N LYS A 206 -0.03 -11.55 2.66
CA LYS A 206 -0.15 -12.11 4.03
C LYS A 206 1.20 -12.47 4.66
N LYS A 207 2.13 -13.04 3.88
CA LYS A 207 3.48 -13.40 4.36
C LYS A 207 4.42 -12.20 4.46
N ARG A 208 4.20 -11.19 3.61
CA ARG A 208 5.05 -10.02 3.45
C ARG A 208 4.18 -8.80 3.15
N PRO A 209 3.73 -8.06 4.19
CA PRO A 209 2.77 -6.96 4.04
C PRO A 209 3.25 -5.82 3.11
N ASP A 210 4.56 -5.60 2.99
CA ASP A 210 5.17 -4.65 2.06
C ASP A 210 5.29 -5.15 0.61
N PHE A 211 4.78 -6.34 0.29
CA PHE A 211 4.88 -6.86 -1.06
C PHE A 211 3.97 -6.08 -2.04
N ASP A 212 4.62 -5.38 -2.97
CA ASP A 212 3.97 -4.75 -4.12
C ASP A 212 4.89 -4.90 -5.35
N PRO A 213 4.38 -5.32 -6.52
CA PRO A 213 5.19 -5.41 -7.75
C PRO A 213 5.92 -4.12 -8.12
N ARG A 214 5.33 -2.96 -7.78
CA ARG A 214 5.90 -1.63 -8.05
C ARG A 214 7.21 -1.41 -7.29
N ASN A 215 7.39 -2.06 -6.14
CA ASN A 215 8.64 -2.02 -5.38
C ASN A 215 9.81 -2.64 -6.16
N TYR A 216 9.51 -3.51 -7.11
CA TYR A 216 10.49 -4.20 -7.98
C TYR A 216 10.55 -3.60 -9.40
N GLY A 217 9.82 -2.51 -9.66
CA GLY A 217 9.79 -1.83 -10.96
C GLY A 217 8.73 -2.36 -11.94
N PHE A 218 7.71 -3.07 -11.46
CA PHE A 218 6.63 -3.61 -12.31
C PHE A 218 5.27 -3.06 -11.90
N ASP A 219 4.42 -2.66 -12.86
CA ASP A 219 3.09 -2.12 -12.53
C ASP A 219 2.11 -3.18 -12.01
N LYS A 220 2.33 -4.46 -12.35
CA LYS A 220 1.46 -5.58 -12.01
C LYS A 220 2.27 -6.84 -11.68
N LEU A 221 1.61 -7.80 -11.03
CA LEU A 221 2.22 -9.07 -10.64
C LEU A 221 2.57 -9.95 -11.84
N THR A 222 1.74 -9.95 -12.89
CA THR A 222 1.97 -10.79 -14.09
C THR A 222 3.29 -10.43 -14.81
N PRO A 223 3.59 -9.15 -15.13
CA PRO A 223 4.92 -8.77 -15.65
C PRO A 223 6.09 -9.16 -14.75
N LEU A 224 5.95 -8.98 -13.42
CA LEU A 224 6.98 -9.37 -12.45
C LEU A 224 7.29 -10.87 -12.54
N ILE A 225 6.26 -11.73 -12.50
CA ILE A 225 6.45 -13.17 -12.63
C ILE A 225 7.02 -13.56 -14.00
N LYS A 226 6.58 -12.92 -15.09
CA LYS A 226 7.14 -13.16 -16.43
C LYS A 226 8.64 -12.86 -16.52
N SER A 227 9.13 -11.86 -15.78
CA SER A 227 10.58 -11.60 -15.68
C SER A 227 11.35 -12.72 -14.97
N LEU A 228 10.67 -13.52 -14.15
CA LEU A 228 11.21 -14.64 -13.38
C LEU A 228 11.03 -16.01 -14.08
N LYS A 229 10.79 -16.03 -15.40
CA LYS A 229 10.63 -17.26 -16.22
C LYS A 229 11.76 -18.29 -16.11
N LYS A 230 12.92 -17.90 -15.59
CA LYS A 230 14.02 -18.82 -15.27
C LYS A 230 13.65 -19.78 -14.13
N TYR A 231 12.81 -19.34 -13.19
CA TYR A 231 12.48 -20.05 -11.96
C TYR A 231 11.06 -20.62 -11.96
N PHE A 232 10.16 -20.08 -12.78
CA PHE A 232 8.74 -20.44 -12.79
C PHE A 232 8.24 -20.77 -14.19
N ASP A 233 7.35 -21.76 -14.28
CA ASP A 233 6.48 -22.00 -15.43
C ASP A 233 5.22 -21.13 -15.29
N ILE A 234 4.70 -20.63 -16.41
CA ILE A 234 3.54 -19.74 -16.46
C ILE A 234 2.60 -20.28 -17.53
N ASP A 235 1.34 -20.44 -17.16
CA ASP A 235 0.26 -20.91 -18.04
C ASP A 235 -0.89 -19.89 -18.02
N GLU A 236 -1.23 -19.35 -19.18
CA GLU A 236 -2.34 -18.41 -19.34
C GLU A 236 -3.53 -19.14 -19.95
N ARG A 237 -4.56 -19.39 -19.13
CA ARG A 237 -5.78 -20.08 -19.53
C ARG A 237 -6.86 -19.05 -19.87
N GLU A 238 -7.51 -19.24 -21.00
CA GLU A 238 -8.69 -18.45 -21.36
C GLU A 238 -9.86 -18.80 -20.44
N THR A 239 -10.73 -17.82 -20.19
CA THR A 239 -11.99 -18.04 -19.48
C THR A 239 -13.14 -17.86 -20.44
N ASP A 240 -14.35 -18.26 -20.04
CA ASP A 240 -15.59 -18.05 -20.82
C ASP A 240 -15.83 -16.57 -21.17
N ARG A 241 -15.14 -15.65 -20.50
CA ARG A 241 -15.07 -14.22 -20.84
C ARG A 241 -13.74 -13.95 -21.54
N ALA A 242 -13.79 -13.69 -22.84
CA ALA A 242 -12.60 -13.42 -23.69
C ALA A 242 -11.69 -12.29 -23.17
N THR A 243 -12.18 -11.40 -22.30
CA THR A 243 -11.42 -10.30 -21.71
C THR A 243 -10.65 -10.68 -20.43
N ILE A 244 -10.89 -11.87 -19.86
CA ILE A 244 -10.26 -12.32 -18.61
C ILE A 244 -9.42 -13.57 -18.90
N LYS A 245 -8.13 -13.47 -18.62
CA LYS A 245 -7.20 -14.61 -18.64
C LYS A 245 -6.86 -15.00 -17.21
N HIS A 246 -6.98 -16.28 -16.90
CA HIS A 246 -6.47 -16.83 -15.64
C HIS A 246 -5.00 -17.22 -15.82
N VAL A 247 -4.13 -16.69 -14.95
CA VAL A 247 -2.70 -17.01 -14.98
C VAL A 247 -2.42 -18.00 -13.88
N TYR A 248 -1.84 -19.14 -14.23
CA TYR A 248 -1.35 -20.16 -13.32
C TYR A 248 0.17 -20.18 -13.35
N ILE A 249 0.77 -20.47 -12.20
CA ILE A 249 2.21 -20.49 -12.04
C ILE A 249 2.66 -21.73 -11.29
N ARG A 250 3.83 -22.25 -11.64
CA ARG A 250 4.44 -23.42 -10.99
C ARG A 250 5.92 -23.20 -10.81
N ALA A 251 6.48 -23.66 -9.68
CA ALA A 251 7.92 -23.65 -9.45
C ALA A 251 8.62 -24.69 -10.34
N LYS A 252 9.65 -24.27 -11.10
CA LYS A 252 10.48 -25.22 -11.83
C LYS A 252 11.26 -26.07 -10.84
N LYS A 253 11.22 -27.39 -11.02
CA LYS A 253 12.12 -28.30 -10.31
C LYS A 253 13.56 -27.88 -10.66
N LYS A 254 14.41 -27.70 -9.65
CA LYS A 254 15.85 -27.51 -9.90
C LYS A 254 16.32 -28.75 -10.68
N ALA A 255 16.91 -28.52 -11.85
CA ALA A 255 17.72 -29.52 -12.51
C ALA A 255 18.97 -29.82 -11.66
#